data_AF-A0A7S4BCG8-F1
#
_entry.id   AF-A0A7S4BCG8-F1
#
_cell.length_a   1.000
_cell.length_b   1.000
_cell.length_c   1.000
_cell.angle_alpha   90.00
_cell.angle_beta   90.00
_cell.angle_gamma   90.00
#
_symmetry.space_group_name_H-M   'P 1'
#
loop_
_entity.id
_entity.type
_entity.pdbx_description
1 polymer ?
#
loop_
_entity_poly.entity_id
_entity_poly.type
_entity_poly.pdbx_seq_one_letter_code
_entity_poly.pdbx_strand_id
1 'polypeptide(L)'
;LSCYMHSSCPGYVPRFGAGLGLPIGRRDAVLHGYGVDALSDGLILVIAKSANAKEFSEIEFPPLQGFGAARMQIHALQVMVQPLSPTAVRCRYVLHIDVCAPLPRPLVHFVAQRVIGRLFHDMQSEARRIKLGPGESPHAKRMEEEHDTYFGWLLPRVVEAIERGVV
;
A
#
# COMPACT_ATOMS: atom_id res chain seq x y z
N LEU A 1 3.46 15.46 -4.33
CA LEU A 1 2.99 15.08 -2.98
C LEU A 1 3.96 14.06 -2.41
N SER A 2 4.81 14.47 -1.46
CA SER A 2 5.65 13.55 -0.68
C SER A 2 4.80 13.05 0.47
N CYS A 3 4.34 11.80 0.40
CA CYS A 3 3.52 11.20 1.45
C CYS A 3 4.38 10.30 2.33
N TYR A 4 4.53 10.66 3.60
CA TYR A 4 5.11 9.79 4.62
C TYR A 4 4.08 8.75 5.03
N MET A 5 4.18 7.56 4.44
CA MET A 5 3.32 6.45 4.83
C MET A 5 4.00 5.69 5.97
N HIS A 6 3.66 6.03 7.21
CA HIS A 6 3.99 5.18 8.36
C HIS A 6 3.04 3.98 8.35
N SER A 7 3.47 2.90 7.72
CA SER A 7 2.86 1.58 7.93
C SER A 7 3.52 0.96 9.15
N SER A 8 3.05 1.30 10.35
CA SER A 8 3.10 0.32 11.41
C SER A 8 2.02 -0.70 11.05
N CYS A 9 2.41 -1.87 10.54
CA CYS A 9 1.54 -3.02 10.56
C CYS A 9 1.04 -3.16 12.01
N PRO A 10 -0.24 -2.87 12.32
CA PRO A 10 -0.80 -3.30 13.58
C PRO A 10 -0.66 -4.81 13.51
N GLY A 11 0.05 -5.40 14.46
CA GLY A 11 0.39 -6.80 14.42
C GLY A 11 -0.86 -7.66 14.31
N TYR A 12 -1.30 -7.97 13.09
CA TYR A 12 -2.00 -9.20 12.83
C TYR A 12 -0.93 -10.27 12.84
N VAL A 13 -0.55 -10.68 14.04
CA VAL A 13 -0.01 -12.01 14.25
C VAL A 13 -1.20 -12.91 13.95
N PRO A 14 -1.24 -13.64 12.82
CA PRO A 14 -2.27 -14.63 12.66
C PRO A 14 -2.14 -15.53 13.88
N ARG A 15 -3.22 -15.74 14.64
CA ARG A 15 -3.25 -16.80 15.65
C ARG A 15 -3.18 -18.11 14.89
N PHE A 16 -1.98 -18.47 14.44
CA PHE A 16 -1.66 -19.80 14.00
C PHE A 16 -1.84 -20.70 15.23
N GLY A 17 -2.65 -21.74 15.09
CA GLY A 17 -2.80 -22.76 16.12
C GLY A 17 -1.42 -23.14 16.65
N ALA A 18 -1.35 -23.27 17.98
CA ALA A 18 -0.14 -23.59 18.73
C ALA A 18 0.72 -24.62 17.98
N GLY A 19 1.87 -24.22 17.42
CA GLY A 19 2.75 -25.15 16.71
C GLY A 19 3.81 -24.52 15.79
N LEU A 20 3.58 -23.33 15.23
CA LEU A 20 4.56 -22.63 14.40
C LEU A 20 4.87 -21.23 14.98
N GLY A 21 5.46 -21.23 16.18
CA GLY A 21 6.08 -20.05 16.76
C GLY A 21 7.32 -19.65 15.96
N LEU A 22 7.12 -18.98 14.83
CA LEU A 22 8.20 -18.37 14.08
C LEU A 22 8.76 -17.21 14.93
N PRO A 23 10.07 -17.14 15.21
CA PRO A 23 10.68 -16.08 15.99
C PRO A 23 10.84 -14.79 15.18
N ILE A 24 9.81 -14.42 14.41
CA ILE A 24 9.80 -13.18 13.64
C ILE A 24 9.23 -12.13 14.58
N GLY A 25 10.14 -11.42 15.27
CA GLY A 25 9.76 -10.24 16.04
C GLY A 25 9.06 -9.19 15.16
N ARG A 26 8.50 -8.15 15.77
CA ARG A 26 7.77 -7.10 15.04
C ARG A 26 8.63 -6.54 13.89
N ARG A 27 8.05 -6.46 12.69
CA ARG A 27 8.70 -5.88 11.51
C ARG A 27 8.00 -4.57 11.14
N ASP A 28 8.79 -3.52 10.93
CA ASP A 28 8.30 -2.22 10.45
C ASP A 28 9.04 -1.79 9.18
N ALA A 29 8.53 -0.78 8.50
CA ALA A 29 9.23 -0.11 7.41
C ALA A 29 8.92 1.38 7.44
N VAL A 30 9.90 2.20 7.05
CA VAL A 30 9.71 3.63 6.81
C VAL A 30 9.94 3.86 5.33
N LEU A 31 8.93 4.39 4.65
CA LEU A 31 8.93 4.56 3.21
C LEU A 31 9.07 6.03 2.85
N HIS A 32 9.90 6.30 1.85
CA HIS A 32 9.87 7.53 1.09
C HIS A 32 9.40 7.21 -0.33
N GLY A 33 8.36 7.91 -0.76
CA GLY A 33 7.73 7.61 -2.04
C GLY A 33 7.03 8.82 -2.64
N TYR A 34 6.75 8.68 -3.93
CA TYR A 34 6.14 9.69 -4.77
C TYR A 34 5.00 9.05 -5.56
N GLY A 35 3.92 9.81 -5.71
CA GLY A 35 2.86 9.53 -6.67
C GLY A 35 3.06 10.38 -7.91
N VAL A 36 2.99 9.76 -9.09
CA VAL A 36 2.95 10.41 -10.39
C VAL A 36 1.56 10.19 -10.98
N ASP A 37 0.85 11.29 -11.20
CA ASP A 37 -0.35 11.30 -12.02
C ASP A 37 0.09 11.36 -13.49
N ALA A 38 0.05 10.21 -14.17
CA ALA A 38 0.27 10.10 -15.60
C ALA A 38 -1.04 9.68 -16.28
N LEU A 39 -2.19 10.21 -15.83
CA LEU A 39 -3.50 9.87 -16.39
C LEU A 39 -3.62 10.30 -17.86
N SER A 40 -2.79 11.24 -18.33
CA SER A 40 -2.62 11.52 -19.77
C SER A 40 -2.16 10.30 -20.57
N ASP A 41 -1.34 9.44 -19.95
CA ASP A 41 -0.87 8.15 -20.46
C ASP A 41 -1.73 6.99 -19.92
N GLY A 42 -2.87 7.30 -19.32
CA GLY A 42 -3.86 6.33 -18.85
C GLY A 42 -3.54 5.67 -17.50
N LEU A 43 -2.58 6.16 -16.71
CA LEU A 43 -2.18 5.48 -15.47
C LEU A 43 -1.80 6.41 -14.31
N ILE A 44 -1.94 5.90 -13.09
CA ILE A 44 -1.37 6.48 -11.88
C ILE A 44 -0.25 5.56 -11.41
N LEU A 45 0.90 6.13 -11.07
CA LEU A 45 2.06 5.38 -10.62
C LEU A 45 2.49 5.83 -9.22
N VAL A 46 2.59 4.89 -8.29
CA VAL A 46 3.14 5.11 -6.94
C VAL A 46 4.45 4.35 -6.85
N ILE A 47 5.53 5.06 -6.53
CA ILE A 47 6.85 4.49 -6.34
C ILE A 47 7.33 4.81 -4.94
N ALA A 48 7.84 3.83 -4.22
CA ALA A 48 8.47 4.05 -2.92
C ALA A 48 9.67 3.14 -2.71
N LYS A 49 10.55 3.54 -1.79
CA LYS A 49 11.63 2.71 -1.25
C LYS A 49 11.80 2.99 0.24
N SER A 50 12.55 2.15 0.95
CA SER A 50 12.90 2.43 2.33
C SER A 50 13.64 3.76 2.44
N ALA A 51 13.18 4.60 3.35
CA ALA A 51 13.87 5.80 3.76
C ALA A 51 14.97 5.44 4.77
N ASN A 52 16.05 6.22 4.76
CA ASN A 52 17.13 6.09 5.72
C ASN A 52 17.25 7.37 6.54
N ALA A 53 17.38 7.26 7.87
CA ALA A 53 17.55 8.42 8.75
C ALA A 53 18.77 9.28 8.40
N LYS A 54 19.79 8.71 7.75
CA LYS A 54 20.94 9.48 7.22
C LYS A 54 20.59 10.33 6.00
N GLU A 55 19.67 9.84 5.16
CA GLU A 55 19.21 10.56 3.96
C GLU A 55 18.12 11.59 4.28
N PHE A 56 17.38 11.37 5.38
CA PHE A 56 16.27 12.21 5.84
C PHE A 56 16.48 12.63 7.30
N SER A 57 17.55 13.39 7.56
CA SER A 57 17.94 13.83 8.93
C SER A 57 16.91 14.74 9.59
N GLU A 58 16.10 15.41 8.78
CA GLU A 58 15.09 16.37 9.24
C GLU A 58 13.86 15.69 9.85
N ILE A 59 13.78 14.35 9.78
CA ILE A 59 12.59 13.57 10.06
C ILE A 59 12.89 12.58 11.17
N GLU A 60 12.05 12.58 12.19
CA GLU A 60 12.17 11.61 13.26
C GLU A 60 11.66 10.24 12.80
N PHE A 61 12.55 9.24 12.82
CA PHE A 61 12.19 7.87 12.52
C PHE A 61 11.63 7.21 13.78
N PRO A 62 10.50 6.49 13.69
CA PRO A 62 9.93 5.83 14.87
C PRO A 62 10.93 4.81 15.44
N PRO A 63 11.05 4.71 16.77
CA PRO A 63 11.94 3.74 17.40
C PRO A 63 11.43 2.31 17.18
N LEU A 64 12.35 1.35 17.05
CA LEU A 64 12.01 -0.07 17.03
C LEU A 64 11.52 -0.50 18.42
N GLN A 65 10.37 -1.19 18.47
CA GLN A 65 9.76 -1.64 19.72
C GLN A 65 9.69 -3.17 19.79
N GLY A 66 10.26 -3.74 20.85
CA GLY A 66 10.17 -5.16 21.19
C GLY A 66 11.43 -5.97 20.91
N PHE A 67 11.57 -7.09 21.62
CA PHE A 67 12.69 -8.01 21.43
C PHE A 67 12.64 -8.67 20.04
N GLY A 68 13.78 -8.66 19.33
CA GLY A 68 13.87 -9.19 17.96
C GLY A 68 13.14 -8.36 16.91
N ALA A 69 12.73 -7.12 17.23
CA ALA A 69 12.15 -6.21 16.26
C ALA A 69 13.21 -5.74 15.25
N ALA A 70 12.83 -5.61 13.99
CA ALA A 70 13.73 -5.15 12.94
C ALA A 70 12.98 -4.34 11.88
N ARG A 71 13.69 -3.39 11.26
CA ARG A 71 13.19 -2.60 10.15
C ARG A 71 13.48 -3.31 8.83
N MET A 72 12.43 -3.63 8.09
CA MET A 72 12.51 -4.21 6.76
C MET A 72 13.10 -3.21 5.77
N GLN A 73 13.80 -3.73 4.77
CA GLN A 73 14.32 -2.95 3.65
C GLN A 73 13.44 -3.18 2.43
N ILE A 74 12.77 -2.12 1.99
CA ILE A 74 11.98 -2.10 0.77
C ILE A 74 12.86 -1.47 -0.30
N HIS A 75 13.48 -2.31 -1.14
CA HIS A 75 14.35 -1.85 -2.21
C HIS A 75 13.56 -1.15 -3.31
N ALA A 76 12.37 -1.65 -3.60
CA ALA A 76 11.45 -1.06 -4.56
C ALA A 76 10.01 -1.47 -4.24
N LEU A 77 9.12 -0.48 -4.19
CA LEU A 77 7.68 -0.63 -4.30
C LEU A 77 7.25 0.15 -5.53
N GLN A 78 6.58 -0.52 -6.46
CA GLN A 78 5.95 0.11 -7.62
C GLN A 78 4.51 -0.37 -7.70
N VAL A 79 3.58 0.57 -7.68
CA VAL A 79 2.15 0.31 -7.83
C VAL A 79 1.65 1.13 -8.99
N MET A 80 1.26 0.45 -10.06
CA MET A 80 0.61 1.06 -11.21
C MET A 80 -0.89 0.79 -11.13
N VAL A 81 -1.69 1.82 -11.34
CA VAL A 81 -3.15 1.78 -11.33
C VAL A 81 -3.64 2.36 -12.64
N GLN A 82 -4.22 1.53 -13.50
CA GLN A 82 -4.73 1.91 -14.81
C GLN A 82 -6.26 1.77 -14.79
N PRO A 83 -7.03 2.87 -14.80
CA PRO A 83 -8.48 2.79 -14.96
C PRO A 83 -8.82 2.21 -16.33
N LEU A 84 -9.68 1.19 -16.36
CA LEU A 84 -10.13 0.55 -17.60
C LEU A 84 -11.57 0.95 -17.94
N SER A 85 -12.39 1.15 -16.92
CA SER A 85 -13.77 1.58 -17.02
C SER A 85 -14.20 2.24 -15.70
N PRO A 86 -15.41 2.83 -15.61
CA PRO A 86 -15.90 3.40 -14.36
C PRO A 86 -16.00 2.38 -13.20
N THR A 87 -15.95 1.08 -13.49
CA THR A 87 -16.10 0.00 -12.50
C THR A 87 -14.91 -0.97 -12.47
N ALA A 88 -13.89 -0.75 -13.30
CA ALA A 88 -12.76 -1.66 -13.43
C ALA A 88 -11.43 -0.91 -13.51
N VAL A 89 -10.44 -1.48 -12.84
CA VAL A 89 -9.07 -0.97 -12.79
C VAL A 89 -8.09 -2.13 -12.90
N ARG A 90 -7.02 -1.94 -13.66
CA ARG A 90 -5.88 -2.86 -13.70
C ARG A 90 -4.82 -2.36 -12.75
N CYS A 91 -4.43 -3.20 -11.79
CA CYS A 91 -3.37 -2.88 -10.87
C CYS A 91 -2.16 -3.79 -11.07
N ARG A 92 -0.96 -3.22 -11.11
CA ARG A 92 0.31 -3.96 -11.10
C ARG A 92 1.09 -3.58 -9.85
N TYR A 93 1.45 -4.58 -9.06
CA TYR A 93 2.26 -4.43 -7.85
C TYR A 93 3.60 -5.13 -8.06
N VAL A 94 4.69 -4.39 -7.87
CA VAL A 94 6.04 -4.93 -7.80
C VAL A 94 6.61 -4.53 -6.46
N LEU A 95 7.03 -5.52 -5.68
CA LEU A 95 7.47 -5.33 -4.32
C LEU A 95 8.72 -6.16 -4.07
N HIS A 96 9.83 -5.48 -3.81
CA HIS A 96 11.10 -6.09 -3.45
C HIS A 96 11.41 -5.75 -2.00
N ILE A 97 11.26 -6.74 -1.12
CA ILE A 97 11.44 -6.60 0.33
C ILE A 97 12.50 -7.58 0.81
N ASP A 98 13.43 -7.07 1.61
CA ASP A 98 14.19 -7.85 2.58
C ASP A 98 13.56 -7.67 3.98
N VAL A 99 13.07 -8.78 4.54
CA VAL A 99 12.41 -8.81 5.85
C VAL A 99 13.40 -8.79 7.02
N CYS A 100 14.70 -8.82 6.74
CA CYS A 100 15.79 -8.88 7.72
C CYS A 100 15.56 -9.99 8.74
N ALA A 101 15.15 -11.17 8.26
CA ALA A 101 14.88 -12.36 9.06
C ALA A 101 15.11 -13.62 8.22
N PRO A 102 15.69 -14.69 8.81
CA PRO A 102 15.74 -15.98 8.16
C PRO A 102 14.32 -16.57 8.09
N LEU A 103 13.69 -16.52 6.91
CA LEU A 103 12.37 -17.11 6.70
C LEU A 103 12.50 -18.51 6.12
N PRO A 104 11.81 -19.52 6.69
CA PRO A 104 11.68 -20.82 6.05
C PRO A 104 10.97 -20.69 4.70
N ARG A 105 11.46 -21.38 3.67
CA ARG A 105 10.85 -21.37 2.31
C ARG A 105 9.33 -21.61 2.30
N PRO A 106 8.76 -22.55 3.10
CA PRO A 106 7.31 -22.75 3.13
C PRO A 106 6.53 -21.51 3.58
N LEU A 107 7.10 -20.71 4.48
CA LEU A 107 6.48 -19.47 4.94
C LEU A 107 6.50 -18.40 3.83
N VAL A 108 7.58 -18.29 3.07
CA VAL A 108 7.67 -17.38 1.92
C VAL A 108 6.58 -17.73 0.89
N HIS A 109 6.41 -19.02 0.57
CA HIS A 109 5.34 -19.48 -0.31
C HIS A 109 3.95 -19.20 0.25
N PHE A 110 3.73 -19.44 1.54
CA PHE A 110 2.46 -19.13 2.20
C PHE A 110 2.11 -17.64 2.10
N VAL A 111 3.08 -16.76 2.39
CA VAL A 111 2.88 -15.31 2.29
C VAL A 111 2.55 -14.91 0.86
N ALA A 112 3.34 -15.36 -0.12
CA ALA A 112 3.10 -15.04 -1.53
C ALA A 112 1.71 -15.51 -2.00
N GLN A 113 1.26 -16.69 -1.58
CA GLN A 113 -0.02 -17.25 -2.05
C GLN A 113 -1.23 -16.69 -1.31
N ARG A 114 -1.16 -16.48 0.01
CA ARG A 114 -2.34 -16.15 0.82
C ARG A 114 -2.44 -14.68 1.20
N VAL A 115 -1.33 -14.02 1.50
CA VAL A 115 -1.35 -12.63 1.94
C VAL A 115 -1.69 -11.70 0.77
N ILE A 116 -1.14 -11.98 -0.42
CA ILE A 116 -1.44 -11.21 -1.62
C ILE A 116 -2.92 -11.30 -1.98
N GLY A 117 -3.51 -12.50 -1.97
CA GLY A 117 -4.93 -12.67 -2.23
C GLY A 117 -5.80 -11.92 -1.22
N ARG A 118 -5.41 -11.94 0.06
CA ARG A 118 -6.12 -11.19 1.11
C ARG A 118 -6.01 -9.68 0.91
N LEU A 119 -4.83 -9.17 0.55
CA LEU A 119 -4.62 -7.75 0.25
C LEU A 119 -5.58 -7.26 -0.85
N PHE A 120 -5.66 -7.99 -1.97
CA PHE A 120 -6.57 -7.64 -3.05
C PHE A 120 -8.04 -7.77 -2.65
N HIS A 121 -8.39 -8.78 -1.87
CA HIS A 121 -9.73 -8.92 -1.32
C HIS A 121 -10.12 -7.72 -0.45
N ASP A 122 -9.24 -7.28 0.45
CA ASP A 122 -9.50 -6.17 1.36
C ASP A 122 -9.61 -4.84 0.60
N MET A 123 -8.77 -4.61 -0.43
CA MET A 123 -8.90 -3.44 -1.32
C MET A 123 -10.24 -3.42 -2.07
N GLN A 124 -10.68 -4.56 -2.63
CA GLN A 124 -11.97 -4.64 -3.30
C GLN A 124 -13.14 -4.47 -2.33
N SER A 125 -13.02 -5.02 -1.12
CA SER A 125 -14.00 -4.85 -0.05
C SER A 125 -14.16 -3.38 0.31
N GLU A 126 -13.04 -2.68 0.46
CA GLU A 126 -13.05 -1.26 0.78
C GLU A 126 -13.60 -0.42 -0.37
N ALA A 127 -13.27 -0.73 -1.63
CA ALA A 127 -13.88 -0.06 -2.79
C ALA A 127 -15.42 -0.21 -2.82
N ARG A 128 -15.93 -1.39 -2.44
CA ARG A 128 -17.40 -1.59 -2.30
C ARG A 128 -17.98 -0.75 -1.17
N ARG A 129 -17.30 -0.62 -0.04
CA ARG A 129 -17.74 0.23 1.09
C ARG A 129 -17.72 1.70 0.73
N ILE A 130 -16.72 2.16 -0.02
CA ILE A 130 -16.65 3.55 -0.50
C ILE A 130 -17.89 3.90 -1.32
N LYS A 131 -18.36 2.99 -2.17
CA LYS A 131 -19.60 3.17 -2.96
C LYS A 131 -20.85 3.35 -2.11
N LEU A 132 -20.89 2.81 -0.89
CA LEU A 132 -22.03 2.94 0.03
C LEU A 132 -22.04 4.28 0.77
N GLY A 133 -20.92 5.01 0.79
CA GLY A 133 -20.82 6.36 1.34
C GLY A 133 -19.97 6.48 2.62
N PRO A 134 -19.92 7.70 3.20
CA PRO A 134 -18.98 8.07 4.27
C PRO A 134 -19.26 7.37 5.61
N GLY A 135 -20.50 6.93 5.84
CA GLY A 135 -20.86 6.16 7.04
C GLY A 135 -20.27 4.74 7.03
N GLU A 136 -19.99 4.19 5.85
CA GLU A 136 -19.54 2.82 5.67
C GLU A 136 -18.02 2.72 5.48
N SER A 137 -17.34 3.78 5.06
CA SER A 137 -15.90 3.79 4.79
C SER A 137 -15.23 5.07 5.30
N PRO A 138 -14.16 4.94 6.13
CA PRO A 138 -13.31 6.09 6.48
C PRO A 138 -12.68 6.75 5.26
N HIS A 139 -12.42 6.00 4.18
CA HIS A 139 -11.89 6.56 2.94
C HIS A 139 -12.95 7.36 2.18
N ALA A 140 -14.20 6.91 2.12
CA ALA A 140 -15.29 7.72 1.56
C ALA A 140 -15.45 9.04 2.33
N LYS A 141 -15.42 8.97 3.66
CA LYS A 141 -15.45 10.18 4.49
C LYS A 141 -14.30 11.14 4.17
N ARG A 142 -13.07 10.63 4.02
CA ARG A 142 -11.93 11.46 3.62
C ARG A 142 -12.09 12.04 2.22
N MET A 143 -12.65 11.29 1.27
CA MET A 143 -12.92 11.80 -0.08
C MET A 143 -13.89 12.99 -0.06
N GLU A 144 -14.89 12.97 0.81
CA GLU A 144 -15.80 14.10 1.03
C GLU A 144 -15.13 15.28 1.73
N GLU A 145 -14.33 15.02 2.77
CA GLU A 145 -13.58 16.06 3.49
C GLU A 145 -12.56 16.77 2.58
N GLU A 146 -11.92 16.03 1.69
CA GLU A 146 -10.93 16.52 0.72
C GLU A 146 -11.54 16.65 -0.69
N HIS A 147 -12.75 17.22 -0.76
CA HIS A 147 -13.57 17.26 -1.98
C HIS A 147 -12.82 17.82 -3.20
N ASP A 148 -12.11 18.92 -3.04
CA ASP A 148 -11.39 19.58 -4.15
C ASP A 148 -10.33 18.67 -4.78
N THR A 149 -9.65 17.86 -3.97
CA THR A 149 -8.64 16.91 -4.44
C THR A 149 -9.29 15.76 -5.19
N TYR A 150 -10.29 15.10 -4.58
CA TYR A 150 -10.85 13.86 -5.12
C TYR A 150 -11.85 14.10 -6.24
N PHE A 151 -12.81 14.99 -6.03
CA PHE A 151 -13.89 15.25 -6.99
C PHE A 151 -13.59 16.44 -7.90
N GLY A 152 -12.89 17.47 -7.40
CA GLY A 152 -12.52 18.64 -8.20
C GLY A 152 -11.35 18.40 -9.16
N TRP A 153 -10.34 17.64 -8.73
CA TRP A 153 -9.09 17.46 -9.48
C TRP A 153 -8.91 16.05 -10.04
N LEU A 154 -9.04 15.00 -9.23
CA LEU A 154 -8.71 13.62 -9.63
C LEU A 154 -9.79 12.99 -10.52
N LEU A 155 -11.05 13.01 -10.10
CA LEU A 155 -12.15 12.33 -10.80
C LEU A 155 -12.29 12.76 -12.27
N PRO A 156 -12.26 14.07 -12.63
CA PRO A 156 -12.36 14.49 -14.04
C PRO A 156 -11.25 13.90 -14.91
N ARG A 157 -10.02 13.82 -14.39
CA ARG A 157 -8.86 13.24 -15.11
C ARG A 157 -9.00 11.74 -15.30
N VAL A 158 -9.55 11.04 -14.31
CA VAL A 158 -9.82 9.60 -14.42
C VAL A 158 -10.90 9.33 -15.47
N VAL A 159 -11.98 10.12 -15.48
CA VAL A 159 -13.04 10.02 -16.49
C VAL A 159 -12.48 10.26 -17.89
N GLU A 160 -11.71 11.34 -18.06
CA GLU A 160 -11.05 11.65 -19.32
C GLU A 160 -10.10 10.53 -19.79
N ALA A 161 -9.32 9.95 -18.88
CA ALA A 161 -8.42 8.84 -19.19
C ALA A 161 -9.19 7.59 -19.68
N ILE A 162 -10.35 7.30 -19.09
CA ILE A 162 -11.23 6.20 -19.51
C ILE A 162 -11.81 6.49 -20.89
N GLU A 163 -12.32 7.71 -21.13
CA GLU A 163 -12.96 8.09 -22.39
C GLU A 163 -12.00 8.11 -23.58
N ARG A 164 -10.75 8.53 -23.36
CA ARG A 164 -9.73 8.58 -24.42
C ARG A 164 -9.30 7.20 -24.91
N GLY A 165 -9.62 6.12 -24.19
CA GLY A 165 -9.28 4.76 -24.60
C GLY A 165 -7.78 4.54 -24.81
N VAL A 166 -6.92 5.20 -24.01
CA VAL A 166 -5.45 5.00 -24.01
C VAL A 166 -5.09 3.65 -23.36
N VAL A 167 -5.89 2.61 -23.63
CA VAL A 167 -5.88 1.29 -22.97
C VAL A 167 -5.55 0.19 -23.96
#